data_AF-A0A183ESW7-F1
#
_entry.id   AF-A0A183ESW7-F1
#
_cell.length_a   1.000
_cell.length_b   1.000
_cell.length_c   1.000
_cell.angle_alpha   90.00
_cell.angle_beta   90.00
_cell.angle_gamma   90.00
#
_symmetry.space_group_name_H-M   'P 1'
#
loop_
_entity.id
_entity.type
_entity.pdbx_description
1 polymer ?
#
loop_
_entity_poly.entity_id
_entity_poly.type
_entity_poly.pdbx_seq_one_letter_code
_entity_poly.pdbx_strand_id
1 'polypeptide(L)'
;MLTVHGRTRDQRGPNTGLADWSAMRAVVNAVDVPVLANGNIQIPGDVNRCLQSTGASAVMSAEGILSNPYLFEERHEVNWLVAKEYLDFAERYESTVSTIRAHLFRICHHRFVGFLLNLVLHKLQKYEKQRYPPRPPPCLIGFANRITVRCGTILRSRIRCIVNVDEQN
;
A
#
# COMPACT_ATOMS: atom_id res chain seq x y z
N MET A 1 13.29 13.57 -20.66
CA MET A 1 13.04 12.85 -19.40
C MET A 1 12.05 11.72 -19.66
N LEU A 2 12.35 10.52 -19.17
CA LEU A 2 11.57 9.28 -19.36
C LEU A 2 11.13 8.72 -18.00
N THR A 3 9.93 8.15 -17.89
CA THR A 3 9.54 7.35 -16.71
C THR A 3 9.40 5.90 -17.11
N VAL A 4 10.08 5.00 -16.39
CA VAL A 4 10.05 3.57 -16.65
C VAL A 4 9.30 2.88 -15.52
N HIS A 5 8.25 2.13 -15.88
CA HIS A 5 7.62 1.23 -14.93
C HIS A 5 8.32 -0.12 -14.97
N GLY A 6 8.83 -0.60 -13.83
CA GLY A 6 9.57 -1.88 -13.76
C GLY A 6 8.70 -3.12 -13.95
N ARG A 7 7.56 -3.04 -14.64
CA ARG A 7 6.71 -4.18 -14.95
C ARG A 7 6.26 -4.14 -16.40
N THR A 8 6.14 -5.32 -16.99
CA THR A 8 5.58 -5.47 -18.32
C THR A 8 4.07 -5.16 -18.32
N ARG A 9 3.51 -4.99 -19.52
CA ARG A 9 2.07 -4.74 -19.68
C ARG A 9 1.20 -5.85 -19.10
N ASP A 10 1.69 -7.09 -19.12
CA ASP A 10 0.92 -8.28 -18.74
C ASP A 10 0.96 -8.54 -17.23
N GLN A 11 1.87 -7.89 -16.50
CA GLN A 11 1.97 -7.91 -15.05
C GLN A 11 0.92 -6.98 -14.40
N ARG A 12 -0.35 -7.36 -14.53
CA ARG A 12 -1.51 -6.63 -13.98
C ARG A 12 -2.42 -7.58 -13.20
N GLY A 13 -3.21 -7.02 -12.29
CA GLY A 13 -4.20 -7.79 -11.52
C GLY A 13 -3.54 -8.88 -10.65
N PRO A 14 -3.98 -10.14 -10.73
CA PRO A 14 -3.36 -11.25 -10.01
C PRO A 14 -1.87 -11.44 -10.31
N ASN A 15 -1.41 -11.02 -11.49
CA ASN A 15 -0.05 -11.24 -11.98
C ASN A 15 0.86 -10.02 -11.77
N THR A 16 0.47 -9.08 -10.90
CA THR A 16 1.19 -7.80 -10.74
C THR A 16 2.67 -8.00 -10.36
N GLY A 17 2.97 -8.96 -9.47
CA GLY A 17 4.36 -9.26 -9.07
C GLY A 17 5.14 -8.07 -8.50
N LEU A 18 6.45 -8.27 -8.34
CA LEU A 18 7.39 -7.20 -8.01
C LEU A 18 7.89 -6.52 -9.29
N ALA A 19 8.18 -5.23 -9.18
CA ALA A 19 8.85 -4.48 -10.23
C ALA A 19 10.31 -4.93 -10.32
N ASP A 20 10.76 -5.17 -11.54
CA ASP A 20 12.13 -5.52 -11.85
C ASP A 20 13.00 -4.25 -11.94
N TRP A 21 13.72 -3.98 -10.86
CA TRP A 21 14.64 -2.85 -10.78
C TRP A 21 15.92 -3.09 -11.61
N SER A 22 16.30 -4.34 -11.87
CA SER A 22 17.44 -4.66 -12.71
C SER A 22 17.17 -4.31 -14.18
N ALA A 23 15.95 -4.59 -14.65
CA ALA A 23 15.50 -4.17 -15.98
C ALA A 23 15.45 -2.64 -16.10
N MET A 24 15.00 -1.93 -15.06
CA MET A 24 15.05 -0.46 -15.06
C MET A 24 16.48 0.07 -15.14
N ARG A 25 17.44 -0.53 -14.41
CA ARG A 25 18.87 -0.17 -14.49
C ARG A 25 19.42 -0.33 -15.92
N ALA A 26 19.05 -1.41 -16.61
CA ALA A 26 19.46 -1.60 -18.00
C ALA A 26 18.95 -0.47 -18.90
N VAL A 27 17.73 0.02 -18.68
CA VAL A 27 17.19 1.17 -19.43
C VAL A 27 17.92 2.46 -19.07
N VAL A 28 18.16 2.72 -17.78
CA VAL A 28 18.92 3.89 -17.30
C VAL A 28 20.29 3.96 -17.98
N ASN A 29 21.01 2.85 -18.04
CA ASN A 29 22.34 2.79 -18.65
C ASN A 29 22.33 2.92 -20.19
N ALA A 30 21.19 2.74 -20.83
CA ALA A 30 21.07 2.70 -22.30
C ALA A 30 20.65 4.05 -22.90
N VAL A 31 20.30 5.05 -22.09
CA VAL A 31 19.77 6.34 -22.57
C VAL A 31 20.46 7.51 -21.88
N ASP A 32 20.67 8.60 -22.62
CA ASP A 32 21.33 9.81 -22.10
C ASP A 32 20.36 10.82 -21.44
N VAL A 33 19.06 10.51 -21.41
CA VAL A 33 18.03 11.39 -20.81
C VAL A 33 17.73 10.97 -19.37
N PRO A 34 17.37 11.91 -18.46
CA PRO A 34 17.00 11.57 -17.09
C PRO A 34 15.85 10.56 -17.05
N VAL A 35 16.00 9.51 -16.24
CA VAL A 35 15.04 8.43 -16.06
C VAL A 35 14.45 8.46 -14.66
N LEU A 36 13.12 8.38 -14.59
CA LEU A 36 12.34 8.25 -13.36
C LEU A 36 11.94 6.78 -13.18
N ALA A 37 12.36 6.16 -12.09
CA ALA A 37 11.95 4.80 -11.75
C ALA A 37 10.55 4.78 -11.12
N ASN A 38 9.65 3.96 -11.65
CA ASN A 38 8.31 3.75 -11.10
C ASN A 38 8.05 2.27 -10.84
N GLY A 39 7.76 1.92 -9.59
CA GLY A 39 7.37 0.57 -9.24
C GLY A 39 7.85 0.16 -7.86
N ASN A 40 6.94 -0.33 -7.04
CA ASN A 40 7.21 -0.82 -5.68
C ASN A 40 7.85 0.21 -4.72
N ILE A 41 7.61 1.52 -4.90
CA ILE A 41 7.93 2.57 -3.91
C ILE A 41 6.75 2.73 -2.94
N GLN A 42 6.79 2.04 -1.80
CA GLN A 42 5.68 1.93 -0.83
C GLN A 42 5.97 2.63 0.49
N ILE A 43 7.23 2.65 0.92
CA ILE A 43 7.70 3.29 2.16
C ILE A 43 8.86 4.25 1.86
N PRO A 44 9.16 5.21 2.76
CA PRO A 44 10.27 6.15 2.55
C PRO A 44 11.60 5.45 2.20
N GLY A 45 11.92 4.35 2.90
CA GLY A 45 13.13 3.58 2.64
C GLY A 45 13.21 2.93 1.25
N ASP A 46 12.10 2.79 0.51
CA ASP A 46 12.13 2.29 -0.87
C ASP A 46 12.76 3.27 -1.84
N VAL A 47 12.68 4.58 -1.55
CA VAL A 47 13.21 5.64 -2.41
C VAL A 47 14.71 5.44 -2.59
N ASN A 48 15.46 5.43 -1.48
CA ASN A 48 16.91 5.28 -1.49
C ASN A 48 17.34 3.92 -2.06
N ARG A 49 16.64 2.83 -1.70
CA ARG A 49 16.93 1.49 -2.25
C ARG A 49 16.74 1.43 -3.76
N CYS A 50 15.69 2.06 -4.29
CA CYS A 50 15.40 2.07 -5.71
C CYS A 50 16.44 2.88 -6.49
N LEU A 51 16.77 4.08 -6.00
CA LEU A 51 17.81 4.92 -6.61
C LEU A 51 19.16 4.20 -6.65
N GLN A 52 19.59 3.62 -5.53
CA GLN A 52 20.85 2.85 -5.45
C GLN A 52 20.86 1.64 -6.39
N SER A 53 19.72 0.96 -6.54
CA SER A 53 19.62 -0.25 -7.35
C SER A 53 19.52 0.03 -8.85
N THR A 54 18.86 1.14 -9.22
CA THR A 54 18.54 1.46 -10.62
C THR A 54 19.49 2.48 -11.25
N GLY A 55 20.11 3.35 -10.45
CA GLY A 55 20.83 4.53 -10.94
C GLY A 55 19.91 5.61 -11.55
N ALA A 56 18.60 5.50 -11.38
CA ALA A 56 17.65 6.49 -11.90
C ALA A 56 17.87 7.86 -11.24
N SER A 57 17.55 8.93 -11.96
CA SER A 57 17.66 10.31 -11.44
C SER A 57 16.63 10.62 -10.36
N ALA A 58 15.50 9.90 -10.39
CA ALA A 58 14.34 10.19 -9.56
C ALA A 58 13.44 8.96 -9.43
N VAL A 59 12.52 9.02 -8.46
CA VAL A 59 11.49 7.98 -8.28
C VAL A 59 10.09 8.58 -8.39
N MET A 60 9.15 7.74 -8.81
CA MET A 60 7.72 8.04 -8.80
C MET A 60 7.00 6.99 -7.96
N SER A 61 6.18 7.43 -7.02
CA SER A 61 5.23 6.57 -6.31
C SER A 61 3.80 6.80 -6.80
N ALA A 62 3.00 5.74 -6.80
CA ALA A 62 1.59 5.78 -7.19
C ALA A 62 0.73 5.08 -6.14
N GLU A 63 1.06 3.83 -5.76
CA GLU A 63 0.28 3.11 -4.75
C GLU A 63 0.69 3.48 -3.32
N GLY A 64 1.99 3.63 -3.03
CA GLY A 64 2.48 3.97 -1.70
C GLY A 64 1.96 5.33 -1.21
N ILE A 65 2.01 6.34 -2.08
CA ILE A 65 1.59 7.70 -1.73
C ILE A 65 0.08 7.84 -1.43
N LEU A 66 -0.75 6.93 -1.96
CA LEU A 66 -2.17 6.90 -1.62
C LEU A 66 -2.43 6.42 -0.18
N SER A 67 -1.51 5.62 0.37
CA SER A 67 -1.58 5.13 1.75
C SER A 67 -0.90 6.10 2.72
N ASN A 68 0.24 6.67 2.33
CA ASN A 68 0.95 7.71 3.08
C ASN A 68 1.27 8.90 2.16
N PRO A 69 0.46 9.96 2.18
CA PRO A 69 0.74 11.19 1.43
C PRO A 69 2.10 11.82 1.73
N TYR A 70 2.64 11.63 2.94
CA TYR A 70 3.95 12.17 3.36
C TYR A 70 5.13 11.24 3.06
N LEU A 71 4.98 10.28 2.14
CA LEU A 71 6.01 9.28 1.81
C LEU A 71 7.39 9.90 1.54
N PHE A 72 7.41 11.08 0.90
CA PHE A 72 8.64 11.77 0.52
C PHE A 72 9.16 12.77 1.58
N GLU A 73 8.42 13.00 2.65
CA GLU A 73 8.89 13.75 3.83
C GLU A 73 9.49 12.83 4.89
N GLU A 74 9.60 11.53 4.59
CA GLU A 74 9.99 10.47 5.54
C GLU A 74 9.14 10.45 6.83
N ARG A 75 7.93 11.02 6.74
CA ARG A 75 7.02 11.22 7.86
C ARG A 75 5.89 10.20 7.82
N HIS A 76 5.42 9.81 8.99
CA HIS A 76 4.23 8.95 9.13
C HIS A 76 3.32 9.50 10.21
N GLU A 77 2.10 9.89 9.80
CA GLU A 77 1.10 10.46 10.69
C GLU A 77 -0.06 9.50 10.98
N VAL A 78 -0.85 9.84 12.00
CA VAL A 78 -2.08 9.09 12.29
C VAL A 78 -3.10 9.33 11.17
N ASN A 79 -3.63 8.26 10.57
CA ASN A 79 -4.43 8.32 9.34
C ASN A 79 -5.61 9.31 9.39
N TRP A 80 -6.23 9.53 10.56
CA TRP A 80 -7.36 10.48 10.68
C TRP A 80 -6.92 11.95 10.62
N LEU A 81 -5.70 12.28 11.09
CA LEU A 81 -5.12 13.61 10.94
C LEU A 81 -4.86 13.90 9.46
N VAL A 82 -4.25 12.93 8.77
CA VAL A 82 -4.02 12.98 7.32
C VAL A 82 -5.32 13.12 6.55
N ALA A 83 -6.34 12.33 6.91
CA ALA A 83 -7.66 12.39 6.29
C ALA A 83 -8.35 13.75 6.50
N LYS A 84 -8.21 14.34 7.70
CA LYS A 84 -8.74 15.68 8.00
C LYS A 84 -8.06 16.74 7.13
N GLU A 85 -6.73 16.76 7.08
CA GLU A 85 -5.98 17.70 6.25
C GLU A 85 -6.32 17.52 4.75
N TYR A 86 -6.44 16.27 4.28
CA TYR A 86 -6.89 15.97 2.93
C TYR A 86 -8.30 16.52 2.65
N LEU A 87 -9.23 16.43 3.61
CA LEU A 87 -10.58 16.99 3.47
C LEU A 87 -10.57 18.51 3.40
N ASP A 88 -9.72 19.18 4.18
CA ASP A 88 -9.55 20.64 4.11
C ASP A 88 -9.10 21.06 2.69
N PHE A 89 -8.19 20.30 2.06
CA PHE A 89 -7.81 20.52 0.67
C PHE A 89 -8.90 20.15 -0.33
N ALA A 90 -9.62 19.06 -0.10
CA ALA A 90 -10.70 18.62 -0.98
C ALA A 90 -11.86 19.62 -1.02
N GLU A 91 -12.16 20.26 0.11
CA GLU A 91 -13.12 21.37 0.20
C GLU A 91 -12.59 22.61 -0.52
N ARG A 92 -11.34 23.03 -0.21
CA ARG A 92 -10.72 24.22 -0.82
C ARG A 92 -10.65 24.14 -2.35
N TYR A 93 -10.40 22.96 -2.90
CA TYR A 93 -10.25 22.74 -4.35
C TYR A 93 -11.47 22.04 -4.98
N GLU A 94 -12.63 22.06 -4.30
CA GLU A 94 -13.92 21.60 -4.83
C GLU A 94 -13.88 20.19 -5.47
N SER A 95 -13.27 19.23 -4.76
CA SER A 95 -13.16 17.85 -5.25
C SER A 95 -14.50 17.11 -5.19
N THR A 96 -14.68 16.15 -6.11
CA THR A 96 -15.91 15.33 -6.13
C THR A 96 -15.93 14.30 -4.98
N VAL A 97 -17.14 13.99 -4.49
CA VAL A 97 -17.38 12.99 -3.45
C VAL A 97 -16.81 11.61 -3.84
N SER A 98 -16.85 11.25 -5.12
CA SER A 98 -16.31 9.97 -5.61
C SER A 98 -14.79 9.89 -5.41
N THR A 99 -14.07 10.96 -5.77
CA THR A 99 -12.62 11.08 -5.59
C THR A 99 -12.24 11.09 -4.12
N ILE A 100 -12.95 11.90 -3.32
CA ILE A 100 -12.75 11.99 -1.86
C ILE A 100 -12.89 10.61 -1.22
N ARG A 101 -13.99 9.90 -1.51
CA ARG A 101 -14.23 8.56 -0.98
C ARG A 101 -13.11 7.58 -1.34
N ALA A 102 -12.62 7.61 -2.59
CA ALA A 102 -11.56 6.72 -3.03
C ALA A 102 -10.22 7.00 -2.34
N HIS A 103 -9.87 8.27 -2.12
CA HIS A 103 -8.63 8.65 -1.42
C HIS A 103 -8.71 8.37 0.09
N LEU A 104 -9.82 8.72 0.74
CA LEU A 104 -10.05 8.39 2.14
C LEU A 104 -10.02 6.88 2.37
N PHE A 105 -10.58 6.10 1.45
CA PHE A 105 -10.47 4.65 1.51
C PHE A 105 -9.01 4.20 1.55
N ARG A 106 -8.14 4.75 0.69
CA ARG A 106 -6.71 4.40 0.64
C ARG A 106 -5.93 4.88 1.86
N ILE A 107 -6.10 6.13 2.28
CA ILE A 107 -5.45 6.72 3.46
C ILE A 107 -5.82 5.91 4.71
N CYS A 108 -7.06 5.47 4.85
CA CYS A 108 -7.54 4.76 6.04
C CYS A 108 -7.47 3.22 5.93
N HIS A 109 -7.17 2.66 4.75
CA HIS A 109 -7.33 1.23 4.44
C HIS A 109 -6.63 0.30 5.44
N HIS A 110 -5.36 0.59 5.77
CA HIS A 110 -4.55 -0.27 6.63
C HIS A 110 -5.11 -0.38 8.07
N ARG A 111 -5.82 0.65 8.57
CA ARG A 111 -6.50 0.59 9.87
C ARG A 111 -7.94 0.10 9.79
N PHE A 112 -8.64 0.23 8.66
CA PHE A 112 -9.96 -0.39 8.50
C PHE A 112 -9.88 -1.91 8.58
N VAL A 113 -8.86 -2.52 7.96
CA VAL A 113 -8.63 -3.97 8.08
C VAL A 113 -8.19 -4.33 9.51
N GLY A 114 -7.35 -3.53 10.17
CA GLY A 114 -6.93 -3.79 11.55
C GLY A 114 -8.07 -3.66 12.58
N PHE A 115 -8.93 -2.64 12.44
CA PHE A 115 -10.11 -2.46 13.29
C PHE A 115 -11.14 -3.57 13.04
N LEU A 116 -11.43 -3.89 11.77
CA LEU A 116 -12.33 -4.98 11.42
C LEU A 116 -11.77 -6.34 11.86
N LEU A 117 -10.47 -6.58 11.69
CA LEU A 117 -9.79 -7.78 12.16
C LEU A 117 -9.82 -7.87 13.69
N ASN A 118 -9.56 -6.78 14.41
CA ASN A 118 -9.71 -6.76 15.87
C ASN A 118 -11.16 -7.02 16.29
N LEU A 119 -12.15 -6.43 15.63
CA LEU A 119 -13.57 -6.66 15.90
C LEU A 119 -13.97 -8.12 15.61
N VAL A 120 -13.48 -8.69 14.50
CA VAL A 120 -13.68 -10.09 14.12
C VAL A 120 -12.97 -11.01 15.09
N LEU A 121 -11.73 -10.76 15.48
CA LEU A 121 -10.99 -11.53 16.48
C LEU A 121 -11.67 -11.47 17.85
N HIS A 122 -12.16 -10.31 18.28
CA HIS A 122 -12.90 -10.17 19.53
C HIS A 122 -14.24 -10.94 19.47
N LYS A 123 -14.94 -10.88 18.34
CA LYS A 123 -16.16 -11.68 18.11
C LYS A 123 -15.86 -13.17 18.01
N LEU A 124 -14.77 -13.59 17.38
CA LEU A 124 -14.32 -14.98 17.29
C LEU A 124 -13.89 -15.52 18.65
N GLN A 125 -13.14 -14.76 19.45
CA GLN A 125 -12.81 -15.12 20.84
C GLN A 125 -14.07 -15.26 21.69
N LYS A 126 -15.06 -14.38 21.51
CA LYS A 126 -16.35 -14.50 22.19
C LYS A 126 -17.14 -15.72 21.71
N TYR A 127 -17.10 -16.02 20.41
CA TYR A 127 -17.76 -17.17 19.80
C TYR A 127 -17.09 -18.50 20.20
N GLU A 128 -15.77 -18.54 20.31
CA GLU A 128 -14.98 -19.70 20.74
C GLU A 128 -15.18 -20.00 22.22
N LYS A 129 -15.23 -18.96 23.08
CA LYS A 129 -15.63 -19.08 24.50
C LYS A 129 -17.07 -19.53 24.69
N GLN A 130 -17.97 -19.19 23.76
CA GLN A 130 -19.36 -19.68 23.77
C GLN A 130 -19.51 -21.10 23.23
N ARG A 131 -18.68 -21.50 22.24
CA ARG A 131 -18.70 -22.86 21.68
C ARG A 131 -17.99 -23.90 22.54
N TYR A 132 -17.00 -23.47 23.32
CA TYR A 132 -16.27 -24.31 24.26
C TYR A 132 -16.31 -23.66 25.66
N PRO A 133 -17.43 -23.74 26.39
CA PRO A 133 -17.39 -23.52 27.84
C PRO A 133 -16.32 -24.43 28.45
N PRO A 134 -15.68 -24.05 29.59
CA PRO A 134 -14.59 -24.83 30.18
C PRO A 134 -15.02 -26.29 30.27
N ARG A 135 -14.33 -27.18 29.53
CA ARG A 135 -14.64 -28.60 29.60
C ARG A 135 -14.37 -29.04 31.03
N PRO A 136 -15.27 -29.81 31.66
CA PRO A 136 -14.89 -30.54 32.86
C PRO A 136 -13.66 -31.41 32.56
N PRO A 137 -12.85 -31.77 33.58
CA PRO A 137 -11.60 -32.50 33.40
C PRO A 137 -11.81 -33.76 32.53
N PRO A 138 -10.79 -34.15 31.75
CA PRO A 138 -10.99 -34.94 30.55
C PRO A 138 -11.46 -36.37 30.85
N CYS A 139 -12.56 -36.76 30.21
CA CYS A 139 -12.79 -38.13 29.77
C CYS A 139 -12.43 -38.19 28.27
N LEU A 140 -11.65 -39.20 27.88
CA LEU A 140 -11.04 -39.41 26.56
C LEU A 140 -12.02 -39.34 25.37
N ILE A 141 -11.53 -38.83 24.22
CA ILE A 141 -11.77 -39.28 22.80
C ILE A 141 -11.89 -38.10 21.78
N GLY A 142 -10.92 -38.03 20.84
CA GLY A 142 -11.06 -37.97 19.36
C GLY A 142 -11.54 -36.72 18.56
N PHE A 143 -10.66 -36.20 17.68
CA PHE A 143 -10.84 -35.69 16.26
C PHE A 143 -11.94 -34.61 15.92
N ALA A 144 -11.91 -33.71 14.91
CA ALA A 144 -11.03 -33.28 13.80
C ALA A 144 -11.46 -31.88 13.22
N ASN A 145 -10.49 -31.14 12.65
CA ASN A 145 -10.43 -30.33 11.40
C ASN A 145 -11.40 -29.17 10.96
N ARG A 146 -10.71 -28.06 10.56
CA ARG A 146 -10.79 -27.18 9.36
C ARG A 146 -11.68 -25.91 9.28
N ILE A 147 -11.01 -24.86 8.76
CA ILE A 147 -11.35 -23.44 8.51
C ILE A 147 -11.55 -23.20 6.99
N THR A 148 -12.34 -22.21 6.56
CA THR A 148 -11.98 -21.15 5.53
C THR A 148 -13.18 -20.31 5.05
N VAL A 149 -13.02 -18.98 4.90
CA VAL A 149 -13.71 -18.12 3.89
C VAL A 149 -12.83 -16.92 3.47
N ARG A 150 -12.80 -16.62 2.15
CA ARG A 150 -12.06 -15.58 1.40
C ARG A 150 -12.80 -14.22 1.32
N CYS A 151 -12.05 -13.12 1.17
CA CYS A 151 -12.56 -11.75 0.95
C CYS A 151 -12.16 -11.21 -0.45
N GLY A 152 -13.03 -10.44 -1.11
CA GLY A 152 -12.87 -9.94 -2.48
C GLY A 152 -12.96 -8.41 -2.66
N THR A 153 -11.90 -7.87 -3.25
CA THR A 153 -11.74 -6.78 -4.27
C THR A 153 -12.25 -5.34 -4.07
N ILE A 154 -11.34 -4.36 -4.27
CA ILE A 154 -11.50 -2.89 -4.16
C ILE A 154 -11.06 -2.17 -5.47
N LEU A 155 -11.78 -1.11 -5.87
CA LEU A 155 -11.55 -0.24 -7.04
C LEU A 155 -10.40 0.77 -6.87
N ARG A 156 -9.68 1.07 -7.97
CA ARG A 156 -8.48 1.93 -8.04
C ARG A 156 -8.80 3.34 -8.58
N SER A 157 -8.56 4.41 -7.82
CA SER A 157 -8.25 5.76 -8.33
C SER A 157 -6.72 5.94 -8.40
N ARG A 158 -6.21 6.70 -9.38
CA ARG A 158 -4.76 6.91 -9.62
C ARG A 158 -4.35 8.35 -9.29
N ILE A 159 -3.62 8.55 -8.19
CA ILE A 159 -2.73 9.70 -8.00
C ILE A 159 -1.30 9.23 -8.33
N ARG A 160 -0.49 10.09 -8.96
CA ARG A 160 0.94 9.86 -9.23
C ARG A 160 1.72 11.07 -8.73
N CYS A 161 2.79 10.84 -7.98
CA CYS A 161 3.69 11.89 -7.49
C CYS A 161 5.12 11.57 -7.91
N ILE A 162 5.82 12.58 -8.41
CA ILE A 162 7.21 12.54 -8.87
C ILE A 162 8.05 13.33 -7.88
N VAL A 163 9.18 12.79 -7.44
CA VAL A 163 10.17 13.54 -6.67
C VAL A 163 11.54 13.37 -7.31
N ASN A 164 12.17 14.50 -7.63
CA ASN A 164 13.56 14.57 -8.05
C ASN A 164 14.42 14.60 -6.79
N VAL A 165 15.36 13.67 -6.67
CA VAL A 165 16.34 13.68 -5.56
C VAL A 165 17.61 14.29 -6.12
N ASP A 166 17.62 15.61 -6.28
CA ASP A 166 18.85 16.31 -6.63
C ASP A 166 19.79 16.26 -5.41
N GLU A 167 21.03 15.84 -5.65
CA GLU A 167 22.09 15.66 -4.65
C GLU A 167 22.22 16.89 -3.75
N GLN A 168 21.99 16.72 -2.45
CA GLN A 168 22.45 17.67 -1.44
C GLN A 168 23.99 17.57 -1.38
N ASN A 169 24.64 18.61 -1.88
CA ASN A 169 26.03 18.94 -1.63
C ASN A 169 26.14 19.70 -0.30
#